data_AF-A0A966RFW4-F1
#
_entry.id   AF-A0A966RFW4-F1
#
_cell.length_a   1.000
_cell.length_b   1.000
_cell.length_c   1.000
_cell.angle_alpha   90.00
_cell.angle_beta   90.00
_cell.angle_gamma   90.00
#
_symmetry.space_group_name_H-M   'P 1'
#
loop_
_entity.id
_entity.type
_entity.pdbx_description
1 polymer ?
#
loop_
_entity_poly.entity_id
_entity_poly.type
_entity_poly.pdbx_seq_one_letter_code
_entity_poly.pdbx_strand_id
1 'polypeptide(L)' 'MIDIKLLRESPDLVRASQSARGEDVTLVDRVIAADENRRSAIVEFEALKAEQNALSKSVGSAKGDEKAALLEKAKA' A
#
# COMPACT_ATOMS: atom_id res chain seq x y z
N MET A 1 -14.31 -16.15 -7.71
CA MET A 1 -13.26 -15.14 -7.54
C MET A 1 -11.92 -15.84 -7.74
N ILE A 2 -11.03 -15.31 -8.59
CA ILE A 2 -9.69 -15.90 -8.84
C ILE A 2 -8.76 -15.46 -7.70
N ASP A 3 -7.88 -16.36 -7.25
CA ASP A 3 -6.86 -16.02 -6.25
C ASP A 3 -5.80 -15.08 -6.86
N ILE A 4 -5.61 -13.90 -6.26
CA ILE A 4 -4.60 -12.93 -6.69
C ILE A 4 -3.17 -13.47 -6.55
N LYS A 5 -2.92 -14.46 -5.68
CA LYS A 5 -1.63 -15.16 -5.63
C LYS A 5 -1.34 -15.89 -6.93
N LEU A 6 -2.34 -16.56 -7.52
CA LEU A 6 -2.19 -17.25 -8.79
C LEU A 6 -1.79 -16.29 -9.92
N LEU A 7 -2.40 -15.09 -9.96
CA LEU A 7 -2.01 -14.07 -10.94
C LEU A 7 -0.56 -13.59 -10.77
N ARG A 8 -0.01 -13.62 -9.57
CA ARG A 8 1.37 -13.19 -9.28
C ARG A 8 2.40 -14.29 -9.51
N GLU A 9 2.08 -15.50 -9.08
CA GLU A 9 3.00 -16.64 -9.12
C GLU A 9 2.99 -17.35 -10.47
N SER A 10 1.87 -17.27 -11.22
CA SER A 10 1.72 -17.95 -12.51
C SER A 10 0.91 -17.11 -13.51
N PRO A 11 1.37 -15.88 -13.84
CA PRO A 11 0.66 -14.99 -14.77
C PRO A 11 0.45 -15.62 -16.15
N ASP A 12 1.42 -16.38 -16.65
CA ASP A 12 1.34 -17.02 -17.98
C ASP A 12 0.22 -18.04 -18.09
N LEU A 13 -0.04 -18.80 -17.01
CA LEU A 13 -1.16 -19.75 -16.96
C LEU A 13 -2.49 -19.00 -17.09
N VAL A 14 -2.60 -17.84 -16.43
CA VAL A 14 -3.81 -17.02 -16.49
C VAL A 14 -3.95 -16.34 -17.86
N ARG A 15 -2.86 -15.84 -18.46
CA ARG A 15 -2.86 -15.29 -19.83
C ARG A 15 -3.29 -16.35 -20.85
N ALA A 16 -2.79 -17.58 -20.73
CA ALA A 16 -3.19 -18.69 -21.58
C ALA A 16 -4.69 -19.01 -21.44
N SER A 17 -5.22 -19.00 -20.20
CA SER A 17 -6.65 -19.14 -19.94
C SER A 17 -7.48 -18.01 -20.57
N GLN A 18 -7.03 -16.76 -20.49
CA GLN A 18 -7.70 -15.63 -21.13
C GLN A 18 -7.70 -15.77 -22.65
N SER A 19 -6.54 -16.07 -23.25
CA SER A 19 -6.43 -16.29 -24.69
C SER A 19 -7.30 -17.45 -25.19
N ALA A 20 -7.37 -18.55 -24.44
CA ALA A 20 -8.21 -19.70 -24.78
C ALA A 20 -9.71 -19.37 -24.76
N ARG A 21 -10.11 -18.31 -24.05
CA ARG A 21 -11.48 -17.81 -23.98
C ARG A 21 -11.76 -16.68 -24.98
N GLY A 22 -10.77 -16.28 -25.78
CA GLY A 22 -10.87 -15.13 -26.69
C GLY A 22 -10.88 -13.78 -25.97
N GLU A 23 -10.40 -13.75 -24.72
CA GLU A 23 -10.38 -12.54 -23.88
C GLU A 23 -9.06 -11.79 -24.01
N ASP A 24 -9.07 -10.53 -23.59
CA ASP A 24 -7.88 -9.68 -23.53
C ASP A 24 -6.90 -10.15 -22.44
N VAL A 25 -5.71 -10.58 -22.87
CA VAL A 25 -4.64 -11.04 -21.97
C VAL A 25 -3.99 -9.89 -21.20
N THR A 26 -4.07 -8.65 -21.67
CA THR A 26 -3.48 -7.48 -21.01
C THR A 26 -4.17 -7.15 -19.68
N LEU A 27 -5.39 -7.67 -19.47
CA LEU A 27 -6.08 -7.59 -18.19
C LEU A 27 -5.29 -8.24 -17.06
N VAL A 28 -4.52 -9.30 -17.34
CA VAL A 28 -3.66 -9.95 -16.33
C VAL A 28 -2.62 -8.97 -15.83
N ASP A 29 -1.93 -8.28 -16.73
CA ASP A 29 -0.87 -7.33 -16.39
C ASP A 29 -1.44 -6.12 -15.66
N ARG A 30 -2.61 -5.63 -16.08
CA ARG A 30 -3.32 -4.53 -15.41
C ARG A 30 -3.70 -4.88 -13.97
N VAL A 31 -4.15 -6.11 -13.72
CA VAL A 31 -4.49 -6.56 -12.37
C VAL A 31 -3.24 -6.69 -11.50
N ILE A 32 -2.13 -7.20 -12.05
CA ILE A 32 -0.87 -7.31 -11.33
C ILE A 32 -0.35 -5.92 -10.93
N ALA A 33 -0.35 -4.95 -11.85
CA ALA A 33 0.05 -3.58 -11.57
C ALA A 33 -0.85 -2.93 -10.50
N ALA A 34 -2.16 -3.16 -10.55
CA ALA A 34 -3.08 -2.67 -9.54
C ALA A 34 -2.83 -3.30 -8.15
N ASP A 35 -2.53 -4.60 -8.06
CA ASP A 35 -2.16 -5.23 -6.79
C ASP A 35 -0.82 -4.73 -6.25
N GLU A 36 0.16 -4.47 -7.12
CA GLU A 36 1.42 -3.85 -6.73
C GLU A 36 1.22 -2.45 -6.15
N ASN A 37 0.50 -1.58 -6.86
CA ASN A 37 0.17 -0.24 -6.37
C ASN A 37 -0.57 -0.29 -5.03
N ARG A 38 -1.54 -1.19 -4.89
CA ARG A 38 -2.29 -1.38 -3.65
C ARG A 38 -1.38 -1.81 -2.50
N ARG A 39 -0.48 -2.78 -2.73
CA ARG A 39 0.44 -3.25 -1.69
C ARG A 39 1.41 -2.14 -1.25
N SER A 40 1.96 -1.40 -2.21
CA SER A 40 2.84 -0.26 -1.93
C SER A 40 2.12 0.81 -1.12
N ALA A 41 0.89 1.18 -1.51
CA ALA A 41 0.09 2.17 -0.79
C ALA A 41 -0.26 1.73 0.65
N ILE A 42 -0.51 0.43 0.87
CA ILE A 42 -0.75 -0.09 2.23
C ILE A 42 0.52 0.04 3.09
N VAL A 43 1.68 -0.33 2.56
CA VAL A 43 2.96 -0.23 3.28
C VAL A 43 3.26 1.23 3.63
N GLU A 44 3.08 2.15 2.67
CA GLU A 44 3.27 3.58 2.90
C GLU A 44 2.30 4.12 3.95
N PHE A 45 1.02 3.75 3.86
CA PHE A 45 0.02 4.14 4.84
C PHE A 45 0.36 3.64 6.26
N GLU A 46 0.80 2.39 6.39
CA GLU A 46 1.20 1.82 7.68
C GLU A 46 2.44 2.53 8.25
N ALA A 47 3.41 2.88 7.40
CA ALA A 47 4.60 3.65 7.80
C ALA A 47 4.21 5.05 8.30
N LEU A 48 3.39 5.79 7.54
CA LEU A 48 2.92 7.12 7.92
C LEU A 48 2.10 7.08 9.21
N LYS A 49 1.25 6.06 9.38
CA LYS A 49 0.48 5.85 10.61
C LYS A 49 1.39 5.57 11.81
N ALA A 50 2.45 4.78 11.62
CA ALA A 50 3.43 4.52 12.68
C ALA A 50 4.18 5.81 13.08
N GLU A 51 4.59 6.62 12.11
CA GLU A 51 5.21 7.92 12.33
C GLU A 51 4.28 8.89 13.08
N GLN A 52 3.02 9.00 12.64
CA GLN A 52 2.00 9.81 13.31
C GLN A 52 1.78 9.38 14.77
N ASN A 53 1.72 8.08 15.03
CA ASN A 53 1.56 7.55 16.39
C ASN A 53 2.77 7.85 17.26
N ALA A 54 3.98 7.72 16.72
CA ALA A 54 5.22 8.05 17.42
C ALA A 54 5.27 9.55 17.77
N LEU A 55 4.91 10.41 16.83
CA LEU A 55 4.84 11.85 17.03
C LEU A 55 3.78 12.22 18.09
N SER A 56 2.59 11.64 18.00
CA SER A 56 1.51 11.87 18.99
C SER A 56 1.94 11.48 20.40
N LYS A 57 2.65 10.35 20.54
CA LYS A 57 3.22 9.92 21.82
C LYS A 57 4.27 10.92 22.35
N SER A 58 5.15 11.40 21.48
CA SER A 58 6.18 12.39 21.84
C SER A 58 5.56 13.71 22.33
N VAL A 59 4.52 14.21 21.66
CA VAL A 59 3.77 15.41 22.06
C VAL A 59 3.10 15.24 23.43
N GLY A 60 2.53 14.05 23.69
CA GLY A 60 1.92 13.72 24.97
C GLY A 60 2.92 13.69 26.14
N SER A 61 4.17 13.31 25.88
CA SER A 61 5.24 13.28 26.88
C SER A 61 6.01 14.59 27.06
N ALA A 62 5.96 15.49 26.07
CA ALA A 62 6.73 16.74 26.08
C ALA A 62 6.09 17.83 26.96
N LYS A 63 6.93 18.72 27.49
CA LYS A 63 6.51 19.87 28.34
C LYS A 63 7.11 21.17 27.82
N GLY A 64 6.42 22.29 28.06
CA GLY A 64 6.91 23.64 27.72
C GLY A 64 7.23 23.80 26.24
N ASP A 65 8.40 24.38 25.95
CA ASP A 65 8.85 24.72 24.58
C ASP A 65 9.03 23.50 23.67
N GLU A 66 9.38 22.34 24.24
CA GLU A 66 9.53 21.09 23.50
C GLU A 66 8.17 20.60 22.94
N LYS A 67 7.10 20.81 23.70
CA LYS A 67 5.74 20.50 23.25
C LYS A 67 5.30 21.43 22.11
N ALA A 68 5.65 22.71 22.18
CA ALA A 68 5.34 23.68 21.13
C ALA A 68 6.05 23.33 19.81
N ALA A 69 7.33 22.95 19.88
CA ALA A 69 8.11 22.53 18.70
C ALA A 69 7.56 21.23 18.06
N LEU A 70 7.12 20.25 18.86
CA LEU A 70 6.55 19.00 18.34
C LEU A 70 5.14 19.19 17.75
N LEU A 71 4.36 20.14 18.26
CA LEU A 71 3.04 20.48 17.70
C LEU A 71 3.15 21.12 16.31
N GLU A 72 4.18 21.92 16.04
CA GLU A 72 4.42 22.47 14.70
C GLU A 72 4.82 21.38 13.70
N LYS A 73 5.65 20.41 14.13
CA LYS A 73 5.98 19.24 13.30
C LYS A 73 4.79 18.33 13.00
N ALA A 74 3.77 18.31 13.87
CA ALA A 74 2.58 17.47 13.70
C ALA A 74 1.50 18.06 12.78
N LYS A 75 1.64 19.33 12.36
CA LYS A 75 0.70 20.01 11.45
C LYS A 75 1.13 19.96 9.98
N ALA A 76 2.39 19.62 9.72
CA ALA A 76 2.94 19.44 8.37
C ALA A 76 2.53 18.07 7.80
#